data_AF-A0A3Q0L592-F1
#
_entry.id   AF-A0A3Q0L592-F1
#
_cell.length_a   1.000
_cell.length_b   1.000
_cell.length_c   1.000
_cell.angle_alpha   90.00
_cell.angle_beta   90.00
_cell.angle_gamma   90.00
#
_symmetry.space_group_name_H-M   'P 1'
#
loop_
_entity.id
_entity.type
_entity.pdbx_description
1 polymer ?
#
loop_
_entity_poly.entity_id
_entity_poly.type
_entity_poly.pdbx_seq_one_letter_code
_entity_poly.pdbx_strand_id
1 'polypeptide(L)' 'MEMYQQRSVVMDLSNVARLDSIILLGIVNEKLRLECDSFEELVSMYEMDVEQVVGKLDVLGYQYDPLTNQFKSYSR' A
#
# COMPACT_ATOMS: atom_id res chain seq x y z
N MET A 1 18.58 29.24 3.82
CA MET A 1 18.40 27.80 4.09
C MET A 1 16.92 27.54 3.89
N GLU A 2 16.51 27.40 2.64
CA GLU A 2 15.11 27.11 2.31
C GLU A 2 14.87 25.64 2.65
N MET A 3 13.98 25.43 3.62
CA MET A 3 13.54 24.12 4.04
C MET A 3 12.95 23.42 2.83
N TYR A 4 13.44 22.22 2.52
CA TYR A 4 12.82 21.35 1.53
C TYR A 4 11.35 21.22 1.91
N GLN A 5 10.47 21.87 1.16
CA GLN A 5 9.07 21.51 1.13
C GLN A 5 9.05 20.06 0.69
N GLN A 6 8.87 19.17 1.66
CA GLN A 6 8.41 17.81 1.46
C GLN A 6 7.17 17.96 0.59
N ARG A 7 7.33 17.81 -0.74
CA ARG A 7 6.23 17.69 -1.67
C ARG A 7 5.53 16.42 -1.24
N SER A 8 4.55 16.55 -0.34
CA SER A 8 3.51 15.56 -0.21
C SER A 8 2.80 15.62 -1.56
N VAL A 9 3.26 14.77 -2.48
CA VAL A 9 2.37 14.28 -3.53
C VAL A 9 1.30 13.57 -2.73
N VAL A 10 0.24 14.29 -2.37
CA VAL A 10 -0.98 13.72 -1.78
C VAL A 10 -1.54 12.86 -2.90
N MET A 11 -1.02 11.64 -2.96
CA MET A 11 -1.48 10.62 -3.87
C MET A 11 -2.79 10.15 -3.29
N ASP A 12 -3.87 10.34 -4.03
CA ASP A 12 -5.20 9.88 -3.65
C ASP A 12 -5.22 8.35 -3.74
N LEU A 13 -4.94 7.69 -2.60
CA LEU A 13 -4.89 6.24 -2.50
C LEU A 13 -6.29 5.60 -2.47
N SER A 14 -7.36 6.39 -2.30
CA SER A 14 -8.73 5.87 -2.36
C SER A 14 -9.06 5.25 -3.72
N ASN A 15 -8.40 5.70 -4.80
CA ASN A 15 -8.59 5.17 -6.15
C ASN A 15 -7.46 4.23 -6.60
N VAL A 16 -7.33 3.13 -5.87
CA VAL A 16 -6.39 2.02 -6.14
C VAL A 16 -6.47 1.51 -7.58
N ALA A 17 -7.65 1.56 -8.20
CA ALA A 17 -7.88 1.07 -9.57
C ALA A 17 -6.98 1.76 -10.62
N ARG A 18 -6.61 3.04 -10.41
CA ARG A 18 -5.77 3.80 -11.36
C ARG A 18 -4.27 3.56 -11.20
N LEU A 19 -3.82 2.94 -10.11
CA LEU A 19 -2.40 2.69 -9.85
C LEU A 19 -1.90 1.43 -10.57
N ASP A 20 -0.68 1.51 -11.10
CA ASP A 20 0.08 0.34 -11.52
C ASP A 20 0.34 -0.59 -10.33
N SER A 21 0.19 -1.91 -10.52
CA SER A 21 0.26 -2.87 -9.41
C SER A 21 1.62 -2.94 -8.73
N ILE A 22 2.73 -2.69 -9.45
CA ILE A 22 4.08 -2.64 -8.84
C ILE A 22 4.23 -1.37 -8.00
N ILE A 23 3.73 -0.24 -8.50
CA ILE A 23 3.74 1.02 -7.75
C ILE A 23 2.88 0.88 -6.48
N LEU A 24 1.68 0.29 -6.61
CA LEU A 24 0.79 0.02 -5.49
C LEU A 24 1.48 -0.82 -4.40
N LEU A 25 2.19 -1.89 -4.79
CA LEU A 25 2.94 -2.73 -3.86
C LEU A 25 3.98 -1.91 -3.06
N GLY A 26 4.72 -1.05 -3.75
CA GLY A 26 5.72 -0.18 -3.12
C GLY A 26 5.09 0.76 -2.08
N ILE A 27 4.01 1.45 -2.48
CA ILE A 27 3.30 2.41 -1.62
C ILE A 27 2.71 1.72 -0.40
N VAL A 28 1.96 0.64 -0.60
CA VAL A 28 1.30 -0.09 0.49
C VAL A 28 2.33 -0.57 1.50
N ASN A 29 3.44 -1.17 1.04
CA ASN A 29 4.50 -1.63 1.94
C ASN A 29 5.25 -0.49 2.63
N GLU A 30 5.39 0.67 2.00
CA GLU A 30 5.96 1.85 2.66
C GLU A 30 5.04 2.35 3.78
N LYS A 31 3.74 2.48 3.52
CA LYS A 31 2.77 2.91 4.52
C LYS A 31 2.64 1.94 5.69
N LEU A 32 2.61 0.63 5.44
CA LEU A 32 2.62 -0.36 6.50
C LEU A 32 3.91 -0.37 7.34
N ARG A 33 5.04 0.09 6.78
CA ARG A 33 6.29 0.19 7.55
C ARG A 33 6.39 1.46 8.39
N LEU A 34 5.78 2.54 7.95
CA LEU A 34 6.02 3.87 8.51
C LEU A 34 4.82 4.43 9.30
N GLU A 35 3.60 4.03 8.96
CA GLU A 35 2.40 4.78 9.37
C GLU A 35 1.25 3.91 9.89
N CYS A 36 1.15 2.64 9.50
CA CYS A 36 0.04 1.77 9.89
C CYS A 36 0.54 0.49 10.57
N ASP A 37 -0.10 0.07 11.66
CA ASP A 37 0.24 -1.15 12.42
C ASP A 37 -0.35 -2.41 11.79
N SER A 38 -1.29 -2.27 10.85
CA SER A 38 -1.92 -3.38 10.15
C SER A 38 -2.45 -2.99 8.77
N PHE A 39 -2.75 -4.00 7.94
CA PHE A 39 -3.45 -3.77 6.68
C PHE A 39 -4.84 -3.17 6.88
N GLU A 40 -5.58 -3.60 7.91
CA GLU A 40 -6.92 -3.09 8.25
C GLU A 40 -6.89 -1.60 8.59
N GLU A 41 -5.87 -1.14 9.32
CA GLU A 41 -5.66 0.28 9.59
C GLU A 41 -5.34 1.05 8.30
N LEU A 42 -4.48 0.51 7.42
CA LEU A 42 -4.16 1.14 6.15
C LEU A 42 -5.41 1.38 5.30
N VAL A 43 -6.21 0.35 5.05
CA VAL A 43 -7.44 0.49 4.24
C VAL A 43 -8.45 1.43 4.89
N SER A 44 -8.56 1.45 6.22
CA SER A 44 -9.43 2.40 6.92
C SER A 44 -8.92 3.84 6.87
N MET A 45 -7.62 4.06 7.07
CA MET A 45 -7.01 5.39 7.13
C MET A 45 -7.01 6.09 5.77
N TYR A 46 -6.82 5.30 4.70
CA TYR A 46 -6.73 5.80 3.32
C TYR A 46 -7.99 5.57 2.49
N GLU A 47 -9.07 5.08 3.12
CA GLU A 47 -10.36 4.80 2.47
C GLU A 47 -10.19 3.93 1.21
N MET A 48 -9.33 2.91 1.30
CA MET A 48 -9.00 2.05 0.17
C MET A 48 -9.98 0.89 0.06
N ASP A 49 -10.25 0.45 -1.17
CA ASP A 49 -11.01 -0.77 -1.44
C ASP A 49 -10.13 -2.01 -1.24
N VAL A 50 -10.45 -2.79 -0.20
CA VAL A 50 -9.71 -4.01 0.18
C VAL A 50 -9.63 -5.01 -0.96
N GLU A 51 -10.75 -5.27 -1.66
CA GLU A 51 -10.82 -6.27 -2.72
C GLU A 51 -9.95 -5.86 -3.91
N GLN A 52 -9.94 -4.58 -4.24
CA GLN A 52 -9.09 -4.04 -5.30
C GLN A 52 -7.60 -4.14 -4.96
N VAL A 53 -7.20 -3.82 -3.73
CA VAL A 53 -5.79 -3.91 -3.30
C VAL A 53 -5.33 -5.36 -3.32
N VAL A 54 -6.07 -6.25 -2.64
CA VAL A 54 -5.72 -7.66 -2.54
C VAL A 54 -5.73 -8.30 -3.91
N GLY A 55 -6.77 -8.08 -4.73
CA GLY A 55 -6.87 -8.65 -6.07
C GLY A 55 -5.72 -8.23 -6.98
N LYS A 56 -5.33 -6.94 -6.97
CA LYS A 56 -4.20 -6.47 -7.78
C LYS A 56 -2.87 -7.08 -7.37
N LEU A 57 -2.63 -7.23 -6.07
CA LEU A 57 -1.38 -7.75 -5.54
C LEU A 57 -1.32 -9.28 -5.62
N ASP A 58 -2.46 -9.96 -5.50
CA ASP A 58 -2.56 -11.41 -5.67
C ASP A 58 -2.24 -11.85 -7.11
N VAL A 59 -2.67 -11.08 -8.12
CA VAL A 59 -2.29 -11.30 -9.53
C VAL A 59 -0.77 -11.26 -9.73
N LEU A 60 -0.05 -10.49 -8.92
CA LEU A 60 1.41 -10.43 -8.92
C LEU A 60 2.08 -11.50 -8.05
N GLY A 61 1.30 -12.35 -7.38
CA GLY A 61 1.78 -13.38 -6.45
C GLY A 61 2.20 -12.81 -5.10
N TYR A 62 1.56 -11.73 -4.62
CA TYR A 62 1.80 -11.13 -3.32
C TYR A 62 0.61 -11.29 -2.38
N GLN A 63 0.89 -11.59 -1.11
CA GLN A 63 -0.09 -11.70 -0.04
C GLN A 63 0.40 -10.92 1.19
N TYR A 64 -0.54 -10.34 1.93
CA TYR A 64 -0.26 -9.67 3.19
C TYR A 64 0.22 -10.68 4.25
N ASP A 65 1.39 -10.41 4.84
CA ASP A 65 1.99 -11.13 5.95
C ASP A 65 1.88 -10.29 7.23
N PRO A 66 0.96 -10.62 8.16
CA PRO A 66 0.75 -9.85 9.39
C PRO A 66 1.94 -9.92 10.34
N LEU A 67 2.80 -10.95 10.24
CA LEU A 67 3.98 -11.07 11.11
C LEU A 67 5.01 -9.99 10.82
N THR A 68 5.11 -9.57 9.56
CA THR A 68 6.07 -8.53 9.14
C THR A 68 5.40 -7.25 8.65
N ASN A 69 4.09 -7.18 8.81
CA ASN A 69 3.22 -6.10 8.37
C ASN A 69 3.49 -5.65 6.93
N GLN A 70 3.62 -6.59 5.99
CA GLN A 70 4.00 -6.30 4.61
C GLN A 70 3.37 -7.29 3.64
N PHE A 71 3.09 -6.83 2.41
CA PHE A 71 2.82 -7.69 1.28
C PHE A 71 4.12 -8.32 0.78
N LYS A 72 4.16 -9.65 0.78
CA LYS A 72 5.30 -10.45 0.35
C LYS A 72 4.91 -11.38 -0.78
N SER A 73 5.88 -11.68 -1.63
CA SER A 73 5.68 -12.69 -2.65
C SER A 73 5.46 -14.04 -1.95
N TYR A 74 4.36 -14.71 -2.29
CA TYR A 74 4.21 -16.11 -1.96
C TYR A 74 4.65 -16.92 -3.18
N SER A 75 5.57 -17.87 -2.97
CA SER A 75 5.83 -18.88 -3.98
C SER A 75 4.56 -19.70 -4.12
N ARG A 76 3.93 -19.67 -5.29
CA ARG A 76 2.82 -20.57 -5.59
C ARG A 76 3.30 -22.00 -5.76
#